data_AF-A0A0B7JQ83-F1
#
_entry.id   AF-A0A0B7JQ83-F1
#
_cell.length_a   1.000
_cell.length_b   1.000
_cell.length_c   1.000
_cell.angle_alpha   90.00
_cell.angle_beta   90.00
_cell.angle_gamma   90.00
#
_symmetry.space_group_name_H-M   'P 1'
#
loop_
_entity.id
_entity.type
_entity.pdbx_description
1 polymer ?
#
loop_
_entity_poly.entity_id
_entity_poly.type
_entity_poly.pdbx_seq_one_letter_code
_entity_poly.pdbx_strand_id
1 'polypeptide(L)'
;MAPLGQVDHDNIERKLKDVVQELYQIMVQVSTYDAMGRSSRDVLTNEIKNLSQALQALHTAASPPNQLPSVPPELLAYVENGRNPDIYTREFVET
;
A
#
# COMPACT_ATOMS: atom_id res chain seq x y z
N MET A 1 -17.67 25.79 -7.66
CA MET A 1 -16.60 24.78 -7.58
C MET A 1 -17.16 23.48 -8.11
N ALA A 2 -16.54 22.87 -9.12
CA ALA A 2 -17.01 21.60 -9.68
C ALA A 2 -16.83 20.49 -8.62
N PRO A 3 -17.76 19.54 -8.48
CA PRO A 3 -17.59 18.44 -7.57
C PRO A 3 -16.41 17.60 -8.07
N LEU A 4 -15.34 17.54 -7.27
CA LEU A 4 -14.29 16.54 -7.47
C LEU A 4 -14.99 15.18 -7.43
N GLY A 5 -14.87 14.40 -8.50
CA GLY A 5 -15.40 13.03 -8.53
C GLY A 5 -14.89 12.30 -7.29
N GLN A 6 -15.80 11.72 -6.52
CA GLN A 6 -15.47 11.10 -5.25
C GLN A 6 -14.51 9.93 -5.54
N VAL A 7 -13.23 10.11 -5.25
CA VAL A 7 -12.23 9.04 -5.39
C VAL A 7 -12.64 7.92 -4.42
N ASP A 8 -12.65 6.68 -4.91
CA ASP A 8 -13.00 5.51 -4.12
C ASP A 8 -11.81 5.12 -3.21
N HIS A 9 -11.69 5.84 -2.09
CA HIS A 9 -10.62 5.65 -1.11
C HIS A 9 -10.69 4.26 -0.49
N ASP A 10 -11.89 3.71 -0.28
CA ASP A 10 -12.09 2.37 0.29
C ASP A 10 -11.51 1.29 -0.63
N ASN A 11 -11.66 1.44 -1.95
CA ASN A 11 -11.08 0.53 -2.92
C ASN A 11 -9.56 0.57 -2.92
N ILE A 12 -8.97 1.76 -2.86
CA ILE A 12 -7.52 1.96 -2.80
C ILE A 12 -6.96 1.38 -1.50
N GLU A 13 -7.61 1.65 -0.37
CA GLU A 13 -7.22 1.10 0.94
C GLU A 13 -7.26 -0.44 0.92
N ARG A 14 -8.30 -1.04 0.36
CA ARG A 14 -8.39 -2.50 0.24
C ARG A 14 -7.25 -3.09 -0.59
N LYS A 15 -6.97 -2.50 -1.76
CA LYS A 15 -5.86 -2.94 -2.63
C LYS A 15 -4.49 -2.78 -1.94
N LEU A 16 -4.31 -1.73 -1.14
CA LEU A 16 -3.10 -1.54 -0.35
C LEU A 16 -2.94 -2.64 0.72
N LYS A 17 -4.03 -2.99 1.41
CA LYS A 17 -4.03 -4.11 2.37
C LYS A 17 -3.70 -5.44 1.70
N ASP A 18 -4.23 -5.68 0.50
CA ASP A 18 -3.91 -6.87 -0.28
C ASP A 18 -2.40 -6.95 -0.59
N VAL A 19 -1.78 -5.85 -1.04
CA VAL A 19 -0.32 -5.79 -1.28
C VAL A 19 0.48 -6.11 -0.01
N VAL A 20 0.10 -5.55 1.14
CA VAL A 20 0.77 -5.82 2.42
C VAL A 20 0.64 -7.30 2.81
N GLN A 21 -0.54 -7.89 2.57
CA GLN A 21 -0.80 -9.31 2.84
C GLN A 21 0.07 -10.22 1.95
N GLU A 22 0.18 -9.92 0.65
CA GLU A 22 1.04 -10.68 -0.29
C GLU A 22 2.52 -10.62 0.14
N LEU A 23 3.02 -9.45 0.57
CA LEU A 23 4.38 -9.31 1.09
C LEU A 23 4.62 -10.15 2.36
N TYR A 24 3.64 -10.18 3.26
CA TYR A 24 3.72 -11.00 4.47
C TYR A 24 3.74 -12.49 4.13
N GLN A 25 2.88 -12.93 3.21
CA GLN A 25 2.81 -14.33 2.79
C GLN A 25 4.13 -14.80 2.16
N ILE A 26 4.75 -13.98 1.30
CA ILE A 26 6.08 -14.24 0.73
C ILE A 26 7.13 -14.37 1.83
N MET A 27 7.13 -13.48 2.84
CA MET A 27 8.07 -13.55 3.97
C MET A 27 7.92 -14.87 4.74
N VAL A 28 6.70 -15.28 5.06
CA VAL A 28 6.42 -16.55 5.74
C VAL A 28 6.91 -17.73 4.89
N GLN A 29 6.67 -17.69 3.58
CA GLN A 29 7.08 -18.78 2.68
C GLN A 29 8.60 -18.89 2.54
N VAL A 30 9.32 -17.78 2.48
CA VAL A 30 10.78 -17.75 2.42
C VAL A 30 11.40 -18.17 3.77
N SER A 31 10.83 -17.74 4.90
CA SER A 31 11.35 -18.12 6.23
C SER A 31 11.12 -19.60 6.57
N THR A 32 10.05 -20.19 6.07
CA THR A 32 9.73 -21.62 6.29
C THR A 32 10.39 -22.55 5.28
N TYR A 33 11.03 -22.00 4.23
CA TYR A 33 11.69 -22.73 3.14
C TYR A 33 12.74 -23.72 3.65
N ASP A 34 13.60 -23.30 4.57
CA ASP A 34 14.70 -24.13 5.08
C ASP A 34 14.21 -25.22 6.04
N ALA A 35 13.04 -25.02 6.66
CA ALA A 35 12.51 -25.92 7.69
C ALA A 35 11.83 -27.18 7.15
N MET A 36 11.36 -27.19 5.90
CA MET A 36 10.44 -28.23 5.40
C MET A 36 10.91 -29.01 4.16
N GLY A 37 12.00 -28.61 3.50
CA GLY A 37 12.62 -29.37 2.40
C GLY A 37 11.73 -29.65 1.17
N ARG A 38 10.58 -28.96 1.03
CA ARG A 38 9.64 -29.13 -0.10
C ARG A 38 9.90 -28.12 -1.20
N SER A 39 9.62 -28.52 -2.45
CA SER A 39 9.64 -27.64 -3.62
C SER A 39 8.56 -26.56 -3.51
N SER A 40 8.92 -25.39 -2.95
CA SER A 40 8.06 -24.20 -2.90
C SER A 40 8.28 -23.24 -4.08
N ARG A 41 9.17 -23.59 -5.02
CA ARG A 41 9.53 -22.70 -6.13
C ARG A 41 8.33 -22.26 -6.96
N ASP A 42 7.42 -23.19 -7.27
CA ASP A 42 6.21 -22.86 -8.04
C ASP A 42 5.26 -21.97 -7.24
N VAL A 43 5.16 -22.19 -5.93
CA VAL A 43 4.32 -21.37 -5.04
C VAL A 43 4.90 -19.97 -4.94
N LEU A 44 6.19 -19.81 -4.64
CA LEU A 44 6.86 -18.52 -4.60
C LEU A 44 6.79 -17.78 -5.94
N THR A 45 6.88 -18.50 -7.06
CA THR A 45 6.68 -17.92 -8.40
C THR A 45 5.27 -17.37 -8.57
N ASN A 46 4.26 -18.06 -8.05
CA ASN A 46 2.87 -17.59 -8.09
C ASN A 46 2.64 -16.40 -7.15
N GLU A 47 3.16 -16.42 -5.92
CA GLU A 47 3.07 -15.31 -4.98
C GLU A 47 3.71 -14.03 -5.55
N ILE A 48 4.88 -14.14 -6.20
CA ILE A 48 5.52 -12.98 -6.86
C ILE A 48 4.65 -12.45 -8.01
N LYS A 49 3.98 -13.33 -8.77
CA LYS A 49 3.04 -12.90 -9.82
C LYS A 49 1.82 -12.21 -9.23
N ASN A 50 1.27 -12.73 -8.14
CA ASN A 50 0.13 -12.13 -7.43
C ASN A 50 0.50 -10.75 -6.88
N LEU A 51 1.65 -10.60 -6.22
CA LEU A 51 2.17 -9.33 -5.77
C LEU A 51 2.30 -8.32 -6.92
N SER A 52 2.86 -8.73 -8.06
CA SER A 52 2.99 -7.88 -9.25
C SER A 52 1.62 -7.40 -9.76
N GLN A 53 0.63 -8.30 -9.81
CA GLN A 53 -0.74 -7.97 -10.21
C GLN A 53 -1.40 -7.03 -9.20
N ALA A 54 -1.22 -7.26 -7.90
CA ALA A 54 -1.76 -6.42 -6.83
C ALA A 54 -1.19 -4.99 -6.90
N LEU A 55 0.13 -4.86 -7.11
CA LEU A 55 0.79 -3.56 -7.30
C LEU A 55 0.27 -2.82 -8.54
N GLN A 56 0.11 -3.52 -9.67
CA GLN A 56 -0.48 -2.94 -10.88
C GLN A 56 -1.92 -2.49 -10.62
N ALA A 57 -2.71 -3.32 -9.94
CA ALA A 57 -4.10 -3.04 -9.64
C ALA A 57 -4.27 -1.86 -8.67
N LEU A 58 -3.34 -1.66 -7.73
CA LEU A 58 -3.25 -0.48 -6.87
C LEU A 58 -2.87 0.76 -7.67
N HIS A 59 -1.82 0.67 -8.50
CA HIS A 59 -1.37 1.78 -9.34
C HIS A 59 -2.49 2.29 -10.25
N THR A 60 -3.19 1.38 -10.94
CA THR A 60 -4.33 1.76 -11.80
C THR A 60 -5.47 2.40 -11.00
N ALA A 61 -5.75 1.93 -9.77
CA ALA A 61 -6.82 2.49 -8.95
C ALA A 61 -6.53 3.92 -8.46
N ALA A 62 -5.25 4.25 -8.25
CA ALA A 62 -4.78 5.57 -7.83
C ALA A 62 -4.36 6.49 -9.00
N SER A 63 -4.45 6.01 -10.25
CA SER A 63 -4.09 6.75 -11.46
C SER A 63 -5.31 7.50 -12.04
N PRO A 64 -5.09 8.51 -12.92
CA PRO A 64 -6.18 9.20 -13.61
C PRO A 64 -7.19 8.23 -14.25
N PRO A 65 -8.51 8.49 -14.11
CA PRO A 65 -9.14 9.71 -13.61
C PRO A 65 -9.25 9.82 -12.06
N ASN A 66 -8.85 8.80 -11.30
CA ASN A 66 -8.96 8.75 -9.83
C ASN A 66 -7.76 9.43 -9.16
N GLN A 67 -7.52 10.70 -9.49
CA GLN A 67 -6.35 11.41 -8.99
C GLN A 67 -6.50 11.69 -7.49
N LEU A 68 -5.62 11.08 -6.69
CA LEU A 68 -5.53 11.35 -5.26
C LEU A 68 -5.14 12.82 -4.99
N PRO A 69 -5.61 13.40 -3.87
CA PRO A 69 -5.18 14.73 -3.47
C PRO A 69 -3.67 14.76 -3.20
N SER A 70 -3.04 15.90 -3.52
CA SER A 70 -1.63 16.12 -3.21
C SER A 70 -1.42 16.16 -1.69
N VAL A 71 -0.37 15.47 -1.21
CA VAL A 71 0.00 15.46 0.21
C VAL A 71 1.18 16.42 0.43
N PRO A 72 1.11 17.34 1.42
CA PRO A 72 2.23 18.18 1.82
C PRO A 72 3.51 17.38 2.13
N PRO A 73 4.70 17.85 1.68
CA PRO A 73 5.97 17.17 1.97
C PRO A 73 6.24 17.01 3.47
N GLU A 74 5.77 17.94 4.30
CA GLU A 74 5.93 17.88 5.74
C GLU A 74 5.16 16.70 6.35
N LEU A 75 3.95 16.40 5.83
CA LEU A 75 3.18 15.22 6.24
C LEU A 75 3.89 13.91 5.87
N LEU A 76 4.60 13.88 4.73
CA LEU A 76 5.41 12.72 4.35
C LEU A 76 6.53 12.48 5.38
N ALA A 77 7.21 13.54 5.83
CA ALA A 77 8.25 13.44 6.85
C ALA A 77 7.72 12.87 8.18
N TYR A 78 6.47 13.14 8.55
CA TYR A 78 5.86 12.51 9.73
C TYR A 78 5.75 11.00 9.55
N VAL A 79 5.19 10.55 8.43
CA VAL A 79 5.02 9.12 8.11
C VAL A 79 6.37 8.39 8.03
N GLU A 80 7.36 8.98 7.37
CA GLU A 80 8.71 8.41 7.24
C GLU A 80 9.42 8.25 8.59
N ASN A 81 9.20 9.18 9.51
CA ASN A 81 9.74 9.12 10.88
C ASN A 81 8.88 8.27 11.84
N GLY A 82 7.82 7.63 11.36
CA GLY A 82 6.90 6.85 12.19
C GLY A 82 6.05 7.70 13.16
N ARG A 83 5.96 9.02 12.92
CA ARG A 83 5.14 9.95 13.71
C ARG A 83 3.72 9.97 13.13
N ASN A 84 2.72 10.03 14.00
CA ASN A 84 1.32 10.12 13.55
C ASN A 84 1.09 11.42 12.72
N PRO A 85 0.70 11.33 11.44
CA PRO A 85 0.46 12.50 10.59
C PRO A 85 -0.65 13.43 11.09
N ASP A 86 -1.60 12.95 11.91
CA ASP A 86 -2.67 13.79 12.48
C ASP A 86 -2.14 14.94 13.35
N ILE A 87 -0.91 14.82 13.87
CA ILE A 87 -0.28 15.85 14.67
C ILE A 87 0.02 17.10 13.81
N TYR A 88 0.38 16.94 12.54
CA TYR A 88 0.59 18.07 11.62
C TYR A 88 -0.69 18.90 11.47
N THR A 89 -1.84 18.25 11.36
CA THR A 89 -3.12 18.96 11.25
C THR A 89 -3.42 19.78 12.50
N ARG A 90 -3.05 19.29 13.69
CA ARG A 90 -3.20 20.04 14.95
C ARG A 90 -2.27 21.24 15.00
N GLU A 91 -0.99 21.04 14.69
CA GLU A 91 0.01 22.12 14.65
C GLU A 91 -0.39 23.21 13.64
N PHE A 92 -0.96 22.84 12.49
CA PHE A 92 -1.40 23.81 11.47
C PHE A 92 -2.67 24.60 11.87
N VAL A 93 -3.55 24.04 12.69
CA VAL A 93 -4.77 24.73 13.19
C VAL A 93 -4.47 25.63 14.38
N GLU A 94 -3.40 25.35 15.13
CA GLU A 94 -2.99 26.11 16.32
C GLU A 94 -2.08 27.32 16.04
N THR A 95 -1.71 27.55 14.77
CA THR A 95 -0.84 28.67 14.34
C THR A 95 -1.61 29.72 13.55
#